data_AF-A0A6Y1P2V5-F1
#
_entry.id   AF-A0A6Y1P2V5-F1
#
_cell.length_a   1.000
_cell.length_b   1.000
_cell.length_c   1.000
_cell.angle_alpha   90.00
_cell.angle_beta   90.00
_cell.angle_gamma   90.00
#
_symmetry.space_group_name_H-M   'P 1'
#
loop_
_entity.id
_entity.type
_entity.pdbx_description
1 polymer ?
#
loop_
_entity_poly.entity_id
_entity_poly.type
_entity_poly.pdbx_seq_one_letter_code
_entity_poly.pdbx_strand_id
1 'polypeptide(L)'
;MNNNLLSRKMLAVFMTVAALIVYICVAKIDIVSPGTGVITGASDKLVIVSPDSGFINKFDLRTGSNVNIGDILFSYTNLDVFHQEKTLNELVLFADRRIVSLEEDQRLLKILLAGEISEESEFSTENKDFFSQELSAYKLLNEYFSLRNEEKNLKLREEKMIEEKNDLHDRL
;
A
#
# COMPACT_ATOMS: atom_id res chain seq x y z
N MET A 1 -92.15 -54.63 -22.92
CA MET A 1 -91.60 -54.57 -21.55
C MET A 1 -90.06 -54.57 -21.60
N ASN A 2 -89.41 -53.59 -22.25
CA ASN A 2 -87.95 -53.60 -22.51
C ASN A 2 -87.18 -52.32 -22.08
N ASN A 3 -87.85 -51.25 -21.61
CA ASN A 3 -87.18 -49.99 -21.27
C ASN A 3 -86.29 -50.09 -20.01
N ASN A 4 -86.63 -50.97 -19.06
CA ASN A 4 -85.84 -51.15 -17.84
C ASN A 4 -84.48 -51.83 -18.10
N LEU A 5 -84.37 -52.65 -19.16
CA LEU A 5 -83.11 -53.32 -19.49
C LEU A 5 -82.13 -52.34 -20.16
N LEU A 6 -82.63 -51.47 -21.04
CA LEU A 6 -81.82 -50.46 -21.73
C LEU A 6 -81.28 -49.41 -20.75
N SER A 7 -82.12 -48.94 -19.82
CA SER A 7 -81.73 -48.00 -18.77
C SER A 7 -80.65 -48.58 -17.83
N ARG A 8 -80.77 -49.87 -17.46
CA ARG A 8 -79.76 -50.56 -16.64
C ARG A 8 -78.40 -50.67 -17.35
N LYS A 9 -78.38 -50.95 -18.65
CA LYS A 9 -77.13 -51.00 -19.43
C LYS A 9 -76.48 -49.62 -19.54
N MET A 10 -77.25 -48.57 -19.78
CA MET A 10 -76.74 -47.19 -19.81
C MET A 10 -76.18 -46.76 -18.46
N LEU A 11 -76.85 -47.13 -17.36
CA LEU A 11 -76.37 -46.85 -16.01
C LEU A 11 -75.07 -47.60 -15.68
N ALA A 12 -74.93 -48.85 -16.14
CA ALA A 12 -73.69 -49.61 -15.98
C ALA A 12 -72.53 -48.96 -16.74
N VAL A 13 -72.73 -48.48 -17.98
CA VAL A 13 -71.72 -47.75 -18.75
C VAL A 13 -71.33 -46.44 -18.06
N PHE A 14 -72.30 -45.72 -17.51
CA PHE A 14 -72.01 -44.48 -16.78
C PHE A 14 -71.16 -44.75 -15.53
N MET A 15 -71.46 -45.83 -14.80
CA MET A 15 -70.70 -46.23 -13.62
C MET A 15 -69.28 -46.68 -13.96
N THR A 16 -69.07 -47.38 -15.07
CA THR A 16 -67.70 -47.78 -15.48
C THR A 16 -66.86 -46.59 -15.91
N VAL A 17 -67.44 -45.61 -16.62
CA VAL A 17 -66.75 -44.38 -17.00
C VAL A 17 -66.43 -43.53 -15.76
N ALA A 18 -67.37 -43.41 -14.82
CA ALA A 18 -67.13 -42.68 -13.57
C ALA A 18 -66.02 -43.33 -12.73
N ALA A 19 -66.00 -44.66 -12.63
CA ALA A 19 -64.93 -45.39 -11.95
C ALA A 19 -63.56 -45.16 -12.61
N LEU A 20 -63.51 -45.10 -13.94
CA LEU A 20 -62.28 -44.84 -14.69
C LEU A 20 -61.76 -43.41 -14.49
N ILE A 21 -62.65 -42.41 -14.41
CA ILE A 21 -62.28 -41.02 -14.10
C ILE A 21 -61.70 -40.91 -12.68
N VAL A 22 -62.37 -41.53 -11.69
CA VAL A 22 -61.89 -41.55 -10.30
C VAL A 22 -60.53 -42.25 -10.22
N TYR A 23 -60.33 -43.34 -10.96
CA TYR A 23 -59.05 -44.03 -11.04
C TYR A 23 -57.94 -43.14 -11.60
N ILE A 24 -58.21 -42.38 -12.68
CA ILE A 24 -57.24 -41.42 -13.25
C ILE A 24 -56.93 -40.27 -12.29
N CYS A 25 -57.88 -39.81 -11.47
CA CYS A 25 -57.61 -38.77 -10.47
C CYS A 25 -56.77 -39.27 -9.28
N VAL A 26 -56.94 -40.53 -8.87
CA VAL A 26 -56.21 -41.12 -7.73
C VAL A 26 -54.84 -41.64 -8.16
N ALA A 27 -54.75 -42.28 -9.32
CA ALA A 27 -53.48 -42.59 -9.94
C ALA A 27 -52.86 -41.24 -10.33
N LYS A 28 -51.82 -40.80 -9.63
CA LYS A 28 -51.02 -39.63 -10.02
C LYS A 28 -50.32 -39.91 -11.35
N ILE A 29 -51.08 -39.90 -12.44
CA ILE A 29 -50.57 -40.05 -13.80
C ILE A 29 -50.00 -38.68 -14.14
N ASP A 30 -48.70 -38.52 -13.92
CA ASP A 30 -47.96 -37.37 -14.42
C ASP A 30 -47.96 -37.44 -15.94
N ILE A 31 -48.88 -36.70 -16.57
CA ILE A 31 -48.82 -36.38 -17.99
C ILE A 31 -47.63 -35.43 -18.17
N VAL A 32 -46.47 -36.01 -18.49
CA VAL A 32 -45.30 -35.25 -18.90
C VAL A 32 -45.48 -34.82 -20.36
N SER A 33 -45.84 -33.55 -20.56
CA SER A 33 -45.77 -32.89 -21.86
C SER A 33 -44.29 -32.71 -22.25
N PRO A 34 -43.88 -32.97 -23.50
CA PRO A 34 -42.52 -32.67 -23.97
C PRO A 34 -42.36 -31.15 -24.10
N GLY A 35 -42.23 -30.47 -22.97
CA GLY A 35 -42.19 -29.02 -22.85
C GLY A 35 -41.40 -28.51 -21.64
N THR A 36 -40.79 -29.38 -20.83
CA THR A 36 -39.84 -29.00 -19.79
C THR A 36 -38.42 -29.16 -20.29
N GLY A 37 -38.00 -28.22 -21.14
CA GLY A 37 -36.57 -27.96 -21.31
C GLY A 37 -36.03 -27.43 -19.98
N VAL A 38 -35.40 -28.30 -19.19
CA VAL A 38 -34.62 -27.85 -18.04
C VAL A 38 -33.30 -27.33 -18.57
N ILE A 39 -33.24 -26.02 -18.82
CA ILE A 39 -31.97 -25.31 -18.99
C ILE A 39 -31.55 -24.89 -17.58
N THR A 40 -30.87 -25.78 -16.85
CA THR A 40 -30.07 -25.34 -15.69
C THR A 40 -28.87 -24.57 -16.24
N GLY A 41 -28.82 -23.29 -15.88
CA GLY A 41 -28.13 -22.25 -16.64
C GLY A 41 -26.63 -22.46 -16.76
N ALA A 42 -26.11 -22.08 -17.92
CA ALA A 42 -24.69 -21.82 -18.17
C ALA A 42 -24.13 -20.62 -17.36
N SER A 43 -24.84 -20.15 -16.32
CA SER A 43 -24.56 -18.93 -15.56
C SER A 43 -24.20 -19.17 -14.08
N ASP A 44 -24.15 -20.42 -13.61
CA ASP A 44 -23.85 -20.74 -12.20
C ASP A 44 -22.35 -20.99 -11.92
N LYS A 45 -21.48 -20.76 -12.92
CA LYS A 45 -20.03 -20.95 -12.76
C LYS A 45 -19.34 -19.63 -12.46
N LEU A 46 -19.28 -19.25 -11.18
CA LEU A 46 -18.39 -18.18 -10.71
C LEU A 46 -16.97 -18.73 -10.58
N VAL A 47 -16.03 -18.20 -11.37
CA VAL A 47 -14.60 -18.50 -11.21
C VAL A 47 -13.99 -17.42 -10.32
N ILE A 48 -13.53 -17.82 -9.14
CA ILE A 48 -12.89 -16.91 -8.18
C ILE A 48 -11.39 -17.00 -8.42
N VAL A 49 -10.79 -15.86 -8.74
CA VAL A 49 -9.35 -15.71 -8.97
C VAL A 49 -8.75 -14.87 -7.86
N SER A 50 -7.47 -15.11 -7.52
CA SER A 50 -6.75 -14.17 -6.66
C SER A 50 -6.61 -12.83 -7.40
N PRO A 51 -6.74 -11.69 -6.70
CA PRO A 51 -6.60 -10.39 -7.34
C PRO A 51 -5.16 -10.12 -7.78
N ASP A 52 -4.18 -10.73 -7.11
CA ASP A 52 -2.77 -10.61 -7.45
C ASP A 52 -2.06 -11.97 -7.52
N SER A 53 -0.86 -11.96 -8.08
CA SER A 53 0.08 -13.08 -8.07
C SER A 53 0.66 -13.30 -6.67
N GLY A 54 0.80 -14.56 -6.27
CA GLY A 54 1.35 -14.89 -4.95
C GLY A 54 1.30 -16.38 -4.64
N PHE A 55 1.64 -16.72 -3.42
CA PHE A 55 1.58 -18.09 -2.91
C PHE A 55 0.33 -18.30 -2.07
N ILE A 56 -0.44 -19.34 -2.36
CA ILE A 56 -1.58 -19.72 -1.53
C ILE A 56 -1.05 -20.32 -0.23
N ASN A 57 -1.40 -19.71 0.90
CA ASN A 57 -0.98 -20.16 2.24
C ASN A 57 -1.88 -21.28 2.74
N LYS A 58 -3.20 -21.11 2.58
CA LYS A 58 -4.21 -22.08 3.00
C LYS A 58 -5.53 -21.87 2.26
N PHE A 59 -6.26 -22.97 2.09
CA PHE A 59 -7.66 -22.97 1.67
C PHE A 59 -8.54 -23.17 2.91
N ASP A 60 -9.51 -22.28 3.10
CA ASP A 60 -10.45 -22.33 4.22
C ASP A 60 -11.78 -23.01 3.83
N LEU A 61 -11.83 -23.62 2.64
CA LEU A 61 -13.01 -24.29 2.07
C LEU A 61 -12.74 -25.74 1.65
N ARG A 62 -13.81 -26.54 1.59
CA ARG A 62 -13.80 -27.89 1.03
C ARG A 62 -14.78 -27.98 -0.14
N THR A 63 -14.53 -28.91 -1.06
CA THR A 63 -15.45 -29.14 -2.17
C THR A 63 -16.84 -29.52 -1.67
N GLY A 64 -17.86 -28.80 -2.14
CA GLY A 64 -19.25 -28.97 -1.71
C GLY A 64 -19.68 -28.13 -0.50
N SER A 65 -18.78 -27.31 0.06
CA SER A 65 -19.14 -26.30 1.07
C SER A 65 -20.00 -25.19 0.45
N ASN A 66 -21.02 -24.76 1.19
CA ASN A 66 -21.80 -23.58 0.84
C ASN A 66 -21.00 -22.32 1.24
N VAL A 67 -20.92 -21.32 0.35
CA VAL A 67 -20.10 -20.12 0.53
C VAL A 67 -20.94 -18.88 0.22
N ASN A 68 -20.83 -17.86 1.06
CA ASN A 68 -21.51 -16.59 0.90
C ASN A 68 -20.53 -15.48 0.49
N ILE A 69 -21.09 -14.37 -0.01
CA ILE A 69 -20.29 -13.17 -0.33
C ILE A 69 -19.66 -12.63 0.96
N GLY A 70 -18.34 -12.46 0.94
CA GLY A 70 -17.56 -11.98 2.08
C GLY A 70 -16.85 -13.09 2.87
N ASP A 71 -17.17 -14.36 2.61
CA ASP A 71 -16.45 -15.48 3.23
C ASP A 71 -15.01 -15.55 2.71
N ILE A 72 -14.07 -15.80 3.62
CA ILE A 72 -12.66 -16.01 3.28
C ILE A 72 -12.51 -17.40 2.69
N LEU A 73 -12.13 -17.47 1.42
CA LEU A 73 -12.04 -18.73 0.67
C LEU A 73 -10.65 -19.35 0.74
N PHE A 74 -9.63 -18.51 0.58
CA PHE A 74 -8.23 -18.86 0.73
C PHE A 74 -7.46 -17.63 1.17
N SER A 75 -6.35 -17.85 1.86
CA SER A 75 -5.39 -16.79 2.14
C SER A 75 -4.15 -17.02 1.30
N TYR A 76 -3.57 -15.93 0.79
CA TYR A 76 -2.37 -15.97 -0.02
C TYR A 76 -1.41 -14.87 0.40
N THR A 77 -0.12 -15.08 0.17
CA THR A 77 0.92 -14.07 0.36
C THR A 77 1.24 -13.46 -1.00
N ASN A 78 0.96 -12.17 -1.17
CA ASN A 78 1.39 -11.41 -2.34
C ASN A 78 2.89 -11.12 -2.24
N LEU A 79 3.66 -11.59 -3.21
CA LEU A 79 5.12 -11.45 -3.29
C LEU A 79 5.54 -9.98 -3.47
N ASP A 80 4.81 -9.23 -4.29
CA ASP A 80 5.18 -7.87 -4.67
C ASP A 80 4.86 -6.87 -3.54
N VAL A 81 3.71 -7.04 -2.88
CA VAL A 81 3.26 -6.13 -1.81
C VAL A 81 4.15 -6.24 -0.56
N PHE A 82 4.63 -7.45 -0.23
CA PHE A 82 5.45 -7.65 0.98
C PHE A 82 6.79 -6.90 0.92
N HIS A 83 7.42 -6.84 -0.26
CA HIS A 83 8.67 -6.11 -0.43
C HIS A 83 8.45 -4.61 -0.63
N GLN A 84 7.31 -4.21 -1.22
CA GLN A 84 6.96 -2.81 -1.42
C GLN A 84 6.83 -2.04 -0.10
N GLU A 85 6.20 -2.61 0.93
CA GLU A 85 6.05 -1.93 2.22
C GLU A 85 7.43 -1.65 2.86
N LYS A 86 8.30 -2.66 2.89
CA LYS A 86 9.66 -2.53 3.43
C LYS A 86 10.46 -1.48 2.66
N THR A 87 10.46 -1.56 1.33
CA THR A 87 11.17 -0.59 0.47
C THR A 87 10.61 0.81 0.64
N LEU A 88 9.28 0.97 0.73
CA LEU A 88 8.66 2.26 0.96
C LEU A 88 9.08 2.85 2.30
N ASN A 89 9.10 2.05 3.36
CA ASN A 89 9.53 2.52 4.68
C ASN A 89 11.02 2.93 4.68
N GLU A 90 11.88 2.16 4.01
CA GLU A 90 13.29 2.53 3.83
C GLU A 90 13.46 3.83 3.04
N LEU A 91 12.65 4.06 2.00
CA LEU A 91 12.64 5.29 1.22
C LEU A 91 12.17 6.49 2.04
N VAL A 92 11.15 6.33 2.88
CA VAL A 92 10.67 7.38 3.79
C VAL A 92 11.77 7.73 4.80
N LEU A 93 12.39 6.74 5.44
CA LEU A 93 13.50 6.95 6.38
C LEU A 93 14.74 7.60 5.72
N PHE A 94 14.99 7.30 4.45
CA PHE A 94 16.03 7.96 3.68
C PHE A 94 15.68 9.43 3.41
N ALA A 95 14.44 9.71 3.00
CA ALA A 95 13.97 11.06 2.74
C ALA A 95 14.00 11.92 4.01
N ASP A 96 13.55 11.41 5.16
CA ASP A 96 13.55 12.12 6.44
C ASP A 96 14.96 12.52 6.86
N ARG A 97 15.93 11.60 6.77
CA ARG A 97 17.34 11.91 7.07
C ARG A 97 17.89 12.99 6.15
N ARG A 98 17.51 12.98 4.87
CA ARG A 98 17.94 13.96 3.89
C ARG A 98 17.32 15.35 4.13
N ILE A 99 16.06 15.41 4.56
CA ILE A 99 15.41 16.67 4.95
C ILE A 99 16.15 17.32 6.11
N VAL A 100 16.40 16.56 7.19
CA VAL A 100 17.12 17.07 8.37
C VAL A 100 18.51 17.60 8.00
N SER A 101 19.23 16.88 7.13
CA SER A 101 20.54 17.34 6.63
C SER A 101 20.45 18.66 5.86
N LEU A 102 19.46 18.79 4.98
CA LEU A 102 19.27 19.99 4.16
C LEU A 102 18.80 21.20 4.97
N GLU A 103 17.99 20.98 6.00
CA GLU A 103 17.58 22.04 6.92
C GLU A 103 18.76 22.58 7.72
N GLU A 104 19.65 21.70 8.21
CA GLU A 104 20.87 22.11 8.87
C GLU A 104 21.79 22.89 7.92
N ASP A 105 21.97 22.40 6.69
CA ASP A 105 22.75 23.10 5.67
C ASP A 105 22.17 24.49 5.38
N GLN A 106 20.86 24.59 5.22
CA GLN A 106 20.19 25.87 5.01
C GLN A 106 20.40 26.82 6.21
N ARG A 107 20.33 26.30 7.44
CA ARG A 107 20.57 27.07 8.67
C ARG A 107 21.98 27.65 8.68
N LEU A 108 22.98 26.82 8.42
CA LEU A 108 24.39 27.22 8.38
C LEU A 108 24.67 28.24 7.27
N LEU A 109 24.15 28.01 6.07
CA LEU A 109 24.29 28.95 4.96
C LEU A 109 23.65 30.31 5.24
N LYS A 110 22.51 30.36 5.93
CA LYS A 110 21.89 31.62 6.34
C LYS A 110 22.76 32.39 7.32
N ILE A 111 23.35 31.70 8.29
CA ILE A 111 24.28 32.30 9.25
C ILE A 111 25.51 32.85 8.52
N LEU A 112 26.08 32.08 7.58
CA LEU A 112 27.20 32.49 6.74
C LEU A 112 26.88 33.75 5.92
N LEU A 113 25.70 33.79 5.30
CA LEU A 113 25.25 34.94 4.49
C LEU A 113 24.98 36.18 5.33
N ALA A 114 24.49 36.03 6.56
CA ALA A 114 24.22 37.15 7.46
C ALA A 114 25.51 37.79 8.02
N GLY A 115 26.63 37.05 8.01
CA GLY A 115 27.90 37.51 8.59
C GLY A 115 27.89 37.60 10.12
N GLU A 116 26.84 37.11 10.77
CA GLU A 116 26.65 37.09 12.23
C GLU A 116 27.35 35.89 12.89
N ILE A 117 28.60 35.63 12.51
CA ILE A 117 29.34 34.49 13.03
C ILE A 117 30.11 34.94 14.27
N SER A 118 29.57 34.63 15.45
CA SER A 118 30.16 34.98 16.74
C SER A 118 31.44 34.19 17.00
N GLU A 119 31.36 32.87 17.22
CA GLU A 119 32.50 32.02 17.60
C GLU A 119 32.44 30.58 17.03
N GLU A 120 33.61 29.97 16.78
CA GLU A 120 33.76 28.60 16.27
C GLU A 120 33.24 27.52 17.25
N SER A 121 33.24 27.84 18.55
CA SER A 121 32.75 27.00 19.65
C SER A 121 31.26 26.68 19.55
N GLU A 122 30.45 27.59 19.01
CA GLU A 122 28.98 27.43 18.85
C GLU A 122 28.60 26.41 17.76
N PHE A 123 29.54 26.07 16.88
CA PHE A 123 29.33 25.15 15.76
C PHE A 123 30.05 23.81 15.94
N SER A 124 30.57 23.56 17.14
CA SER A 124 31.24 22.31 17.49
C SER A 124 30.28 21.13 17.31
N THR A 125 30.51 20.35 16.25
CA THR A 125 29.70 19.18 15.92
C THR A 125 30.06 18.02 16.85
N GLU A 126 29.25 17.80 17.88
CA GLU A 126 29.21 16.49 18.52
C GLU A 126 28.74 15.45 17.48
N ASN A 127 29.64 14.55 17.10
CA ASN A 127 29.38 13.26 16.45
C ASN A 127 28.43 13.29 15.23
N LYS A 128 28.81 13.97 14.14
CA LYS A 128 28.22 13.72 12.81
C LYS A 128 29.24 13.06 11.89
N ASP A 129 28.81 12.09 11.08
CA ASP A 129 29.66 11.33 10.15
C ASP A 129 30.50 12.29 9.29
N PHE A 130 31.82 12.18 9.41
CA PHE A 130 32.82 13.04 8.74
C PHE A 130 32.58 13.16 7.22
N PHE A 131 32.12 12.07 6.58
CA PHE A 131 31.78 12.04 5.16
C PHE A 131 30.60 12.94 4.76
N SER A 132 29.61 13.10 5.64
CA SER A 132 28.48 14.00 5.39
C SER A 132 28.91 15.46 5.44
N GLN A 133 29.95 15.78 6.20
CA GLN A 133 30.41 17.14 6.43
C GLN A 133 31.19 17.71 5.24
N GLU A 134 31.99 16.90 4.55
CA GLU A 134 32.81 17.35 3.40
C GLU A 134 32.00 17.88 2.20
N LEU A 135 30.74 17.47 2.07
CA LEU A 135 29.81 17.88 1.01
C LEU A 135 28.74 18.87 1.48
N SER A 136 28.79 19.29 2.75
CA SER A 136 27.77 20.09 3.43
C SER A 136 28.19 21.55 3.64
N ALA A 137 27.29 22.37 4.15
CA ALA A 137 27.56 23.76 4.53
C ALA A 137 28.62 23.88 5.64
N TYR A 138 28.89 22.81 6.39
CA TYR A 138 29.99 22.79 7.38
C TYR A 138 31.36 23.02 6.74
N LYS A 139 31.58 22.55 5.51
CA LYS A 139 32.84 22.81 4.80
C LYS A 139 33.07 24.31 4.60
N LEU A 140 32.03 25.02 4.15
CA LEU A 140 32.07 26.47 3.92
C LEU A 140 32.27 27.23 5.24
N LEU A 141 31.61 26.77 6.30
CA LEU A 141 31.79 27.33 7.64
C LEU A 141 33.24 27.18 8.13
N ASN A 142 33.83 26.01 7.95
CA ASN A 142 35.22 25.75 8.33
C ASN A 142 36.21 26.60 7.52
N GLU A 143 35.97 26.74 6.22
CA GLU A 143 36.75 27.64 5.37
C GLU A 143 36.64 29.10 5.83
N TYR A 144 35.43 29.55 6.19
CA TYR A 144 35.23 30.89 6.74
C TYR A 144 36.05 31.13 8.02
N PHE A 145 36.05 30.18 8.97
CA PHE A 145 36.85 30.32 10.19
C PHE A 145 38.36 30.36 9.90
N SER A 146 38.83 29.54 8.97
CA SER A 146 40.23 29.53 8.52
C SER A 146 40.65 30.88 7.96
N LEU A 147 39.85 31.46 7.05
CA LEU A 147 40.11 32.77 6.46
C LEU A 147 40.08 33.90 7.50
N ARG A 148 39.11 33.87 8.43
CA ARG A 148 39.02 34.86 9.51
C ARG A 148 40.23 34.82 10.44
N ASN A 149 40.76 33.63 10.70
CA ASN A 149 41.98 33.47 11.49
C ASN A 149 43.22 33.98 10.74
N GLU A 150 43.32 33.68 9.43
CA GLU A 150 44.38 34.22 8.58
C GLU A 150 44.35 35.75 8.54
N GLU A 151 43.17 36.36 8.37
CA GLU A 151 42.99 37.82 8.39
C GLU A 151 43.48 38.44 9.71
N LYS A 152 43.13 37.84 10.86
CA LYS A 152 43.61 38.29 12.18
C LYS A 152 45.14 38.22 12.28
N ASN A 153 45.75 37.13 11.80
CA ASN A 153 47.19 36.96 11.81
C ASN A 153 47.91 37.98 10.92
N LEU A 154 47.33 38.30 9.76
CA LEU A 154 47.87 39.31 8.85
C LEU A 154 47.83 40.72 9.46
N LYS A 155 46.70 41.10 10.09
CA LYS A 155 46.57 42.38 10.81
C LYS A 155 47.58 42.51 11.94
N LEU A 156 47.74 41.46 12.76
CA LEU A 156 48.74 41.44 13.83
C LEU A 156 50.17 41.61 13.29
N ARG A 157 50.47 41.01 12.13
CA ARG A 157 51.78 41.15 11.48
C ARG A 157 52.00 42.57 10.94
N GLU A 158 50.97 43.17 10.37
CA GLU A 158 51.01 44.56 9.91
C GLU A 158 51.27 45.53 11.07
N GLU A 159 50.56 45.38 12.19
CA GLU A 159 50.76 46.18 13.40
C GLU A 159 52.21 46.10 13.90
N LYS A 160 52.78 44.89 13.96
CA LYS A 160 54.19 44.69 14.35
C LYS A 160 55.17 45.36 13.39
N MET A 161 54.92 45.30 12.08
CA MET A 161 55.79 45.96 11.09
C MET A 161 55.71 47.49 11.21
N ILE A 162 54.54 48.04 11.55
CA ILE A 162 54.37 49.48 11.79
C ILE A 162 55.12 49.89 13.07
N GLU A 163 55.01 49.09 14.14
CA GLU A 163 55.75 49.30 15.39
C GLU A 163 57.26 49.31 15.17
N GLU A 164 57.79 48.29 14.46
CA GLU A 164 59.21 48.20 14.11
C GLU A 164 59.68 49.40 13.25
N LYS A 165 58.85 49.83 12.28
CA LYS A 165 59.16 51.00 11.45
C LYS A 165 59.24 52.28 12.29
N ASN A 166 58.33 52.47 13.24
CA ASN A 166 58.31 53.66 14.10
C ASN A 166 59.52 53.67 15.04
N ASP A 167 59.87 52.53 15.66
CA ASP A 167 61.04 52.42 16.52
C ASP A 167 62.36 52.67 15.76
N LEU A 168 62.45 52.26 14.49
CA LEU A 168 63.58 52.60 13.63
C LEU A 168 63.64 54.10 13.27
N HIS A 169 62.49 54.76 13.17
CA HIS A 169 62.42 56.20 12.87
C HIS A 169 62.83 57.05 14.09
N ASP A 170 62.45 56.63 15.30
CA ASP A 170 62.76 57.35 16.55
C ASP A 170 64.24 57.21 17.00
N ARG A 171 64.99 56.28 16.40
CA ARG A 171 66.42 56.03 16.68
C ARG A 171 67.39 56.80 15.77
N LEU A 172 66.89 57.55 14.79
CA LEU A 172 67.65 58.39 13.85
C LEU A 172 67.57 59.87 14.25
#